data_AF-A0A6I3L5N2-F1
#
_entry.id   AF-A0A6I3L5N2-F1
#
_cell.length_a   1.000
_cell.length_b   1.000
_cell.length_c   1.000
_cell.angle_alpha   90.00
_cell.angle_beta   90.00
_cell.angle_gamma   90.00
#
_symmetry.space_group_name_H-M   'P 1'
#
loop_
_entity.id
_entity.type
_entity.pdbx_description
1 polymer ?
#
loop_
_entity_poly.entity_id
_entity_poly.type
_entity_poly.pdbx_seq_one_letter_code
_entity_poly.pdbx_strand_id
1 'polypeptide(L)'
;MPGPNRPAPDPAQFATANGVYCLYCGSTPAIDLDFRAHCAVIILMWFRKQPGPYCRPCGLAAFRKMTGDSLIQGWWGPLSFALFNPITVLANLVNRARLAQLPPPIPGAPTLPMDPGTPLFVRPQILGLLVPIVLVGWLVSSGGNSSSSADLDKNRYLDAPATTYPLNIAPVAPSIPVTPTTPAVRDAESAIVGDCVRDKNGDIAKDDHPAVEAVPCSDPRAQATVLAKPLGPTGDAECDSEYPNTDVIITHATGHAGDPEIEDFALCLVLK
;
A
#
# COMPACT_ATOMS: atom_id res chain seq x y z
N MET A 1 -21.26 59.05 6.50
CA MET A 1 -20.86 58.54 7.83
C MET A 1 -19.42 58.06 7.71
N PRO A 2 -18.44 58.64 8.43
CA PRO A 2 -17.09 58.08 8.46
C PRO A 2 -17.17 56.65 9.03
N GLY A 3 -16.59 55.69 8.31
CA GLY A 3 -16.59 54.29 8.73
C GLY A 3 -15.85 54.10 10.06
N PRO A 4 -16.14 53.03 10.82
CA PRO A 4 -15.45 52.77 12.07
C PRO A 4 -13.94 52.70 11.83
N ASN A 5 -13.17 53.46 12.62
CA ASN A 5 -11.71 53.38 12.68
C ASN A 5 -11.32 51.96 13.11
N ARG A 6 -11.06 51.08 12.14
CA ARG A 6 -10.43 49.78 12.42
C ARG A 6 -8.97 50.07 12.75
N PRO A 7 -8.45 49.66 13.92
CA PRO A 7 -7.03 49.80 14.21
C PRO A 7 -6.23 49.14 13.09
N ALA A 8 -5.13 49.78 12.69
CA ALA A 8 -4.23 49.22 11.70
C ALA A 8 -3.76 47.83 12.19
N PRO A 9 -3.76 46.80 11.32
CA PRO A 9 -3.36 45.46 11.72
C PRO A 9 -1.89 45.46 12.18
N ASP A 10 -1.62 44.79 13.30
CA ASP A 10 -0.29 44.70 13.91
C ASP A 10 0.69 44.03 12.92
N PRO A 11 1.84 44.68 12.58
CA PRO A 11 2.83 44.11 11.68
C PRO A 11 3.34 42.72 12.12
N ALA A 12 3.29 42.38 13.41
CA ALA A 12 3.63 41.05 13.91
C ALA A 12 2.69 39.94 13.41
N GLN A 13 1.44 40.27 13.06
CA GLN A 13 0.48 39.28 12.53
C GLN A 13 0.88 38.82 11.12
N PHE A 14 1.40 39.72 10.29
CA PHE A 14 1.85 39.41 8.94
C PHE A 14 3.16 38.62 8.89
N ALA A 15 3.95 38.62 9.97
CA ALA A 15 5.18 37.84 10.08
C ALA A 15 4.94 36.30 10.07
N THR A 16 3.70 35.86 10.29
CA THR A 16 3.33 34.43 10.28
C THR A 16 2.76 33.94 8.94
N ALA A 17 2.64 34.83 7.94
CA ALA A 17 2.22 34.45 6.60
C ALA A 17 3.32 33.61 5.92
N ASN A 18 2.93 32.48 5.32
CA ASN A 18 3.86 31.59 4.63
C ASN A 18 3.68 31.56 3.10
N GLY A 19 2.87 32.48 2.56
CA GLY A 19 2.56 32.57 1.13
C GLY A 19 1.60 31.49 0.61
N VAL A 20 1.14 30.58 1.47
CA VAL A 20 0.13 29.56 1.14
C VAL A 20 -1.22 29.98 1.69
N TYR A 21 -2.26 29.85 0.86
CA TYR A 21 -3.62 30.26 1.19
C TYR A 21 -4.53 29.06 1.26
N CYS A 22 -5.46 29.06 2.22
CA CYS A 22 -6.42 27.98 2.37
C CYS A 22 -7.41 27.96 1.20
N LEU A 23 -7.62 26.78 0.60
CA LEU A 23 -8.56 26.59 -0.52
C LEU A 23 -10.02 26.96 -0.15
N TYR A 24 -10.39 26.83 1.12
CA TYR A 24 -11.78 26.96 1.58
C TYR A 24 -12.12 28.37 2.05
N CYS A 25 -11.22 29.01 2.80
CA CYS A 25 -11.48 30.31 3.42
C CYS A 25 -10.58 31.45 2.89
N GLY A 26 -9.53 31.12 2.13
CA GLY A 26 -8.53 32.08 1.67
C GLY A 26 -7.61 32.65 2.74
N SER A 27 -7.67 32.17 3.99
CA SER A 27 -6.75 32.60 5.06
C SER A 27 -5.34 32.04 4.89
N THR A 28 -4.35 32.74 5.45
CA THR A 28 -2.95 32.32 5.57
C THR A 28 -2.51 32.45 7.04
N PRO A 29 -1.57 31.63 7.55
CA PRO A 29 -0.87 30.54 6.87
C PRO A 29 -1.73 29.30 6.61
N ALA A 30 -1.38 28.58 5.56
CA ALA A 30 -1.98 27.30 5.21
C ALA A 30 -0.90 26.25 4.91
N ILE A 31 -1.26 24.97 5.00
CA ILE A 31 -0.37 23.85 4.72
C ILE A 31 -1.01 22.92 3.70
N ASP A 32 -0.19 22.41 2.78
CA ASP A 32 -0.62 21.43 1.80
C ASP A 32 -0.57 20.03 2.41
N LEU A 33 -1.75 19.49 2.66
CA LEU A 33 -1.96 18.14 3.18
C LEU A 33 -3.37 17.68 2.81
N ASP A 34 -3.54 16.37 2.75
CA ASP A 34 -4.80 15.75 2.39
C ASP A 34 -5.37 14.98 3.59
N PHE A 35 -6.69 15.05 3.77
CA PHE A 35 -7.40 14.15 4.68
C PHE A 35 -8.10 13.06 3.88
N ARG A 36 -8.04 11.83 4.38
CA ARG A 36 -8.68 10.67 3.75
C ARG A 36 -9.76 10.10 4.67
N ALA A 37 -10.87 9.66 4.11
CA ALA A 37 -11.89 8.92 4.83
C ALA A 37 -12.03 7.55 4.19
N HIS A 38 -12.11 6.52 5.03
CA HIS A 38 -12.27 5.15 4.60
C HIS A 38 -13.72 4.73 4.82
N CYS A 39 -14.41 4.37 3.75
CA CYS A 39 -15.74 3.79 3.81
C CYS A 39 -15.63 2.32 3.42
N ALA A 40 -15.74 1.43 4.39
CA ALA A 40 -15.85 0.00 4.18
C ALA A 40 -17.34 -0.37 4.27
N VAL A 41 -17.95 -0.64 3.12
CA VAL A 41 -19.16 -1.46 3.06
C VAL A 41 -18.66 -2.89 2.85
N ILE A 42 -19.26 -3.89 3.50
CA ILE A 42 -18.77 -5.29 3.61
C ILE A 42 -18.03 -5.82 2.37
N ILE A 43 -18.51 -5.50 1.16
CA ILE A 43 -17.93 -5.93 -0.12
C ILE A 43 -17.20 -4.79 -0.88
N LEU A 44 -17.54 -3.52 -0.62
CA LEU A 44 -17.03 -2.36 -1.37
C LEU A 44 -16.27 -1.40 -0.46
N MET A 45 -15.02 -1.13 -0.81
CA MET A 45 -14.15 -0.19 -0.10
C MET A 45 -13.91 1.07 -0.92
N TRP A 46 -14.33 2.22 -0.40
CA TRP A 46 -14.19 3.51 -1.07
C TRP A 46 -13.37 4.48 -0.22
N PHE A 47 -12.24 4.91 -0.77
CA PHE A 47 -11.40 5.95 -0.18
C PHE A 47 -11.85 7.31 -0.67
N ARG A 48 -12.29 8.16 0.26
CA ARG A 48 -12.61 9.56 -0.05
C ARG A 48 -11.42 10.42 0.31
N LYS A 49 -10.91 11.18 -0.65
CA LYS A 49 -9.84 12.16 -0.44
C LYS A 49 -10.44 13.56 -0.39
N GLN A 50 -10.00 14.38 0.56
CA GLN A 50 -10.34 15.79 0.62
C GLN A 50 -9.06 16.63 0.51
N PRO A 51 -8.79 17.23 -0.66
CA PRO A 51 -7.53 17.88 -0.92
C PRO A 51 -7.37 19.21 -0.17
N GLY A 52 -6.13 19.51 0.23
CA GLY A 52 -5.70 20.80 0.74
C GLY A 52 -5.43 21.83 -0.37
N PRO A 53 -4.83 22.99 -0.06
CA PRO A 53 -4.23 23.41 1.22
C PRO A 53 -5.22 23.94 2.29
N TYR A 54 -4.90 23.73 3.56
CA TYR A 54 -5.75 24.07 4.71
C TYR A 54 -5.11 25.07 5.67
N CYS A 55 -5.88 26.06 6.14
CA CYS A 55 -5.56 26.78 7.37
C CYS A 55 -5.93 25.94 8.61
N ARG A 56 -5.40 26.30 9.77
CA ARG A 56 -5.62 25.57 11.04
C ARG A 56 -7.09 25.22 11.36
N PRO A 57 -8.07 26.16 11.33
CA PRO A 57 -9.47 25.84 11.62
C PRO A 57 -10.14 24.99 10.54
N CYS A 58 -9.95 25.31 9.25
CA CYS A 58 -10.55 24.54 8.15
C CYS A 58 -10.02 23.11 8.10
N GLY A 59 -8.72 22.92 8.30
CA GLY A 59 -8.13 21.59 8.37
C GLY A 59 -8.61 20.80 9.59
N LEU A 60 -8.92 21.46 10.70
CA LEU A 60 -9.48 20.79 11.89
C LEU A 60 -10.91 20.31 11.64
N ALA A 61 -11.71 21.11 10.94
CA ALA A 61 -13.04 20.72 10.51
C ALA A 61 -12.99 19.52 9.56
N ALA A 62 -12.12 19.58 8.55
CA ALA A 62 -11.88 18.48 7.60
C ALA A 62 -11.43 17.20 8.32
N PHE A 63 -10.43 17.29 9.19
CA PHE A 63 -9.93 16.16 9.99
C PHE A 63 -11.05 15.50 10.81
N ARG A 64 -11.84 16.30 11.54
CA ARG A 64 -12.93 15.79 12.39
C ARG A 64 -14.02 15.11 11.59
N LYS A 65 -14.37 15.69 10.43
CA LYS A 65 -15.36 15.10 9.53
C LYS A 65 -14.87 13.77 8.95
N MET A 66 -13.70 13.77 8.31
CA MET A 66 -13.18 12.60 7.61
C MET A 66 -12.85 11.46 8.57
N THR A 67 -12.25 11.77 9.73
CA THR A 67 -11.94 10.77 10.76
C THR A 67 -13.22 10.25 11.42
N GLY A 68 -14.21 11.12 11.67
CA GLY A 68 -15.51 10.68 12.20
C GLY A 68 -16.25 9.74 11.25
N ASP A 69 -16.22 10.03 9.95
CA ASP A 69 -16.83 9.18 8.92
C ASP A 69 -16.11 7.81 8.86
N SER A 70 -14.76 7.78 8.88
CA SER A 70 -13.96 6.54 8.95
C SER A 70 -14.23 5.70 10.22
N LEU A 71 -14.47 6.35 11.36
CA LEU A 71 -14.73 5.64 12.60
C LEU A 71 -16.08 4.94 12.63
N ILE A 72 -17.07 5.36 11.84
CA ILE A 72 -18.33 4.61 11.74
C ILE A 72 -18.26 3.59 10.60
N GLN A 73 -17.70 4.00 9.47
CA GLN A 73 -17.82 3.26 8.21
C GLN A 73 -16.60 2.36 7.93
N GLY A 74 -15.50 2.48 8.66
CA GLY A 74 -14.27 1.74 8.37
C GLY A 74 -14.17 0.33 8.95
N TRP A 75 -15.12 -0.08 9.82
CA TRP A 75 -14.99 -1.34 10.61
C TRP A 75 -15.73 -2.56 10.05
N TRP A 76 -16.50 -2.41 8.96
CA TRP A 76 -17.43 -3.44 8.51
C TRP A 76 -16.79 -4.60 7.72
N GLY A 77 -15.47 -4.57 7.49
CA GLY A 77 -14.75 -5.63 6.77
C GLY A 77 -13.48 -6.07 7.50
N PRO A 78 -13.05 -7.34 7.42
CA PRO A 78 -11.90 -7.87 8.18
C PRO A 78 -10.58 -7.14 7.89
N LEU A 79 -10.27 -6.93 6.60
CA LEU A 79 -9.06 -6.20 6.18
C LEU A 79 -9.14 -4.70 6.51
N SER A 80 -10.33 -4.12 6.40
CA SER A 80 -10.55 -2.71 6.74
C SER A 80 -10.38 -2.46 8.24
N PHE A 81 -10.88 -3.40 9.04
CA PHE A 81 -10.75 -3.41 10.49
C PHE A 81 -9.29 -3.50 10.95
N ALA A 82 -8.52 -4.43 10.37
CA ALA A 82 -7.17 -4.74 10.83
C ALA A 82 -6.07 -3.84 10.21
N LEU A 83 -6.26 -3.35 8.98
CA LEU A 83 -5.19 -2.70 8.21
C LEU A 83 -5.58 -1.32 7.66
N PHE A 84 -6.58 -1.25 6.77
CA PHE A 84 -6.84 -0.01 6.01
C PHE A 84 -7.39 1.14 6.86
N ASN A 85 -8.36 0.88 7.74
CA ASN A 85 -8.91 1.90 8.62
C ASN A 85 -7.87 2.41 9.64
N PRO A 86 -7.13 1.56 10.39
CA PRO A 86 -6.13 2.06 11.32
C PRO A 86 -5.01 2.84 10.63
N ILE A 87 -4.54 2.40 9.45
CA ILE A 87 -3.55 3.16 8.67
C ILE A 87 -4.11 4.52 8.25
N THR A 88 -5.35 4.57 7.76
CA THR A 88 -6.00 5.83 7.35
C THR A 88 -6.17 6.80 8.51
N VAL A 89 -6.63 6.30 9.66
CA VAL A 89 -6.80 7.10 10.89
C VAL A 89 -5.44 7.61 11.37
N LEU A 90 -4.39 6.78 11.32
CA LEU A 90 -3.04 7.18 11.71
C LEU A 90 -2.46 8.26 10.79
N ALA A 91 -2.59 8.10 9.47
CA ALA A 91 -2.17 9.10 8.50
C ALA A 91 -2.87 10.45 8.72
N ASN A 92 -4.18 10.43 8.98
CA ASN A 92 -4.94 11.63 9.33
C ASN A 92 -4.46 12.27 10.64
N LEU A 93 -4.05 11.46 11.63
CA LEU A 93 -3.55 11.94 12.92
C LEU A 93 -2.18 12.63 12.77
N VAL A 94 -1.29 12.08 11.93
CA VAL A 94 -0.02 12.73 11.58
C VAL A 94 -0.28 14.07 10.88
N ASN A 95 -1.20 14.10 9.92
CA ASN A 95 -1.59 15.34 9.25
C ASN A 95 -2.23 16.34 10.21
N ARG A 96 -2.99 15.87 11.20
CA ARG A 96 -3.52 16.70 12.29
C ARG A 96 -2.40 17.29 13.16
N ALA A 97 -1.36 16.52 13.46
CA ALA A 97 -0.22 17.00 14.23
C ALA A 97 0.54 18.10 13.46
N ARG A 98 0.78 17.91 12.16
CA ARG A 98 1.36 18.95 11.28
C ARG A 98 0.49 20.20 11.24
N LEU A 99 -0.82 20.03 11.10
CA LEU A 99 -1.78 21.15 11.11
C LEU A 99 -1.78 21.93 12.44
N ALA A 100 -1.56 21.25 13.57
CA ALA A 100 -1.55 21.87 14.89
C ALA A 100 -0.35 22.81 15.10
N GLN A 101 0.71 22.66 14.31
CA GLN A 101 1.89 23.52 14.33
C GLN A 101 1.66 24.89 13.66
N LEU A 102 0.57 25.05 12.90
CA LEU A 102 0.28 26.33 12.26
C LEU A 102 -0.11 27.39 13.31
N PRO A 103 0.38 28.64 13.19
CA PRO A 103 -0.13 29.75 13.97
C PRO A 103 -1.59 30.07 13.59
N PRO A 104 -2.30 30.88 14.40
CA PRO A 104 -3.66 31.27 14.08
C PRO A 104 -3.74 32.01 12.73
N PRO A 105 -4.84 31.89 11.98
CA PRO A 105 -4.99 32.56 10.68
C PRO A 105 -5.01 34.08 10.83
N ILE A 106 -4.37 34.78 9.89
CA ILE A 106 -4.34 36.24 9.85
C ILE A 106 -5.77 36.77 9.55
N PRO A 107 -6.25 37.78 10.28
CA PRO A 107 -7.56 38.38 10.05
C PRO A 107 -7.63 39.08 8.68
N GLY A 108 -8.81 39.07 8.05
CA GLY A 108 -9.04 39.71 6.74
C GLY A 108 -9.18 38.74 5.56
N ALA A 109 -9.37 37.45 5.82
CA ALA A 109 -9.62 36.47 4.78
C ALA A 109 -10.95 36.70 4.02
N PRO A 110 -11.05 36.31 2.74
CA PRO A 110 -12.25 36.53 1.92
C PRO A 110 -13.53 35.89 2.47
N THR A 111 -13.42 34.71 3.09
CA THR A 111 -14.56 33.97 3.63
C THR A 111 -14.27 33.47 5.04
N LEU A 112 -15.35 33.21 5.79
CA LEU A 112 -15.23 32.71 7.16
C LEU A 112 -14.62 31.29 7.16
N PRO A 113 -13.72 30.96 8.10
CA PRO A 113 -13.24 29.60 8.25
C PRO A 113 -14.37 28.59 8.47
N MET A 114 -14.18 27.36 7.96
CA MET A 114 -15.11 26.26 8.21
C MET A 114 -15.23 26.00 9.71
N ASP A 115 -16.46 25.84 10.19
CA ASP A 115 -16.72 25.53 11.59
C ASP A 115 -16.24 24.10 11.92
N PRO A 116 -15.25 23.94 12.82
CA PRO A 116 -14.80 22.63 13.25
C PRO A 116 -15.84 21.90 14.13
N GLY A 117 -16.90 22.57 14.56
CA GLY A 117 -18.00 22.03 15.35
C GLY A 117 -17.55 21.43 16.67
N THR A 118 -18.36 20.52 17.21
CA THR A 118 -18.04 19.80 18.46
C THR A 118 -16.82 18.89 18.29
N PRO A 119 -16.00 18.73 19.34
CA PRO A 119 -14.85 17.83 19.31
C PRO A 119 -15.29 16.38 19.11
N LEU A 120 -14.43 15.57 18.49
CA LEU A 120 -14.72 14.20 18.08
C LEU A 120 -15.17 13.32 19.27
N PHE A 121 -14.63 13.54 20.46
CA PHE A 121 -14.97 12.80 21.68
C PHE A 121 -16.39 13.02 22.21
N VAL A 122 -17.05 14.10 21.77
CA VAL A 122 -18.43 14.44 22.18
C VAL A 122 -19.44 13.98 21.13
N ARG A 123 -18.96 13.47 19.98
CA ARG A 123 -19.79 13.06 18.86
C ARG A 123 -20.14 11.58 18.93
N PRO A 124 -21.35 11.15 18.52
CA PRO A 124 -21.72 9.73 18.49
C PRO A 124 -20.81 8.90 17.58
N GLN A 125 -20.13 9.53 16.62
CA GLN A 125 -19.08 8.92 15.78
C GLN A 125 -17.96 8.25 16.61
N ILE A 126 -17.69 8.73 17.83
CA ILE A 126 -16.69 8.10 18.72
C ILE A 126 -17.09 6.67 19.12
N LEU A 127 -18.39 6.36 19.14
CA LEU A 127 -18.90 5.02 19.44
C LEU A 127 -18.45 4.00 18.40
N GLY A 128 -18.12 4.46 17.19
CA GLY A 128 -17.51 3.64 16.17
C GLY A 128 -16.19 2.99 16.64
N LEU A 129 -15.46 3.62 17.56
CA LEU A 129 -14.24 3.06 18.16
C LEU A 129 -14.52 1.91 19.15
N LEU A 130 -15.76 1.78 19.64
CA LEU A 130 -16.18 0.65 20.46
C LEU A 130 -16.39 -0.62 19.62
N VAL A 131 -16.76 -0.48 18.35
CA VAL A 131 -16.98 -1.61 17.44
C VAL A 131 -15.78 -2.56 17.44
N PRO A 132 -14.53 -2.11 17.21
CA PRO A 132 -13.36 -2.99 17.27
C PRO A 132 -13.07 -3.57 18.64
N ILE A 133 -13.28 -2.80 19.70
CA ILE A 133 -13.06 -3.28 21.07
C ILE A 133 -14.05 -4.40 21.40
N VAL A 134 -15.32 -4.25 21.02
CA VAL A 134 -16.36 -5.25 21.25
C VAL A 134 -16.14 -6.48 20.36
N LEU A 135 -15.74 -6.31 19.11
CA LEU A 135 -15.46 -7.44 18.19
C LEU A 135 -14.27 -8.28 18.68
N VAL A 136 -13.17 -7.63 19.07
CA VAL A 136 -12.00 -8.31 19.65
C VAL A 136 -12.37 -8.95 20.99
N GLY A 137 -13.06 -8.21 21.87
CA GLY A 137 -13.51 -8.73 23.16
C GLY A 137 -14.45 -9.93 23.01
N TRP A 138 -15.36 -9.89 22.04
CA TRP A 138 -16.25 -10.99 21.69
C TRP A 138 -15.44 -12.20 21.20
N LEU A 139 -14.55 -12.04 20.22
CA LEU A 139 -13.68 -13.10 19.70
C LEU A 139 -12.83 -13.76 20.81
N VAL A 140 -12.30 -12.97 21.74
CA VAL A 140 -11.53 -13.45 22.89
C VAL A 140 -12.43 -14.18 23.89
N SER A 141 -13.62 -13.65 24.18
CA SER A 141 -14.57 -14.21 25.16
C SER A 141 -15.34 -15.43 24.69
N SER A 142 -15.61 -15.54 23.38
CA SER A 142 -16.38 -16.64 22.77
C SER A 142 -15.60 -17.95 22.70
N GLY A 143 -14.43 -18.03 23.34
CA GLY A 143 -13.55 -19.16 23.18
C GLY A 143 -13.12 -19.29 21.74
N GLY A 144 -12.52 -18.24 21.18
CA GLY A 144 -11.58 -18.39 20.07
C GLY A 144 -10.39 -19.25 20.52
N ASN A 145 -10.64 -20.54 20.81
CA ASN A 145 -9.69 -21.61 20.62
C ASN A 145 -9.49 -21.78 19.11
N SER A 146 -8.96 -20.73 18.48
CA SER A 146 -7.93 -20.92 17.50
C SER A 146 -6.71 -20.30 18.16
N SER A 147 -6.18 -21.06 19.12
CA SER A 147 -4.75 -21.13 19.29
C SER A 147 -4.19 -21.57 17.94
N SER A 148 -4.06 -20.65 16.99
CA SER A 148 -2.97 -20.73 16.04
C SER A 148 -1.74 -20.32 16.83
N SER A 149 -1.36 -21.20 17.77
CA SER A 149 0.04 -21.45 18.02
C SER A 149 0.58 -21.75 16.63
N ALA A 150 1.28 -20.79 16.03
CA ALA A 150 2.38 -21.14 15.14
C ALA A 150 3.39 -21.85 16.05
N ASP A 151 3.05 -23.10 16.38
CA ASP A 151 3.96 -24.05 16.95
C ASP A 151 4.99 -24.23 15.84
N LEU A 152 6.15 -23.62 16.06
CA LEU A 152 7.33 -23.81 15.26
C LEU A 152 7.74 -25.27 15.46
N ASP A 153 7.07 -26.19 14.74
CA ASP A 153 7.49 -27.58 14.63
C ASP A 153 8.76 -27.62 13.79
N LYS A 154 9.86 -27.28 14.45
CA LYS A 154 11.20 -27.24 13.88
C LYS A 154 11.82 -28.64 13.76
N ASN A 155 11.04 -29.72 13.93
CA ASN A 155 11.59 -31.05 14.14
C ASN A 155 10.90 -32.23 13.42
N ARG A 156 10.15 -31.99 12.33
CA ARG A 156 9.65 -33.10 11.50
C ARG A 156 10.59 -33.54 10.35
N TYR A 157 11.84 -33.10 10.34
CA TYR A 157 12.86 -33.61 9.39
C TYR A 157 13.82 -34.65 9.97
N LEU A 158 13.62 -35.08 11.23
CA LEU A 158 14.41 -36.13 11.85
C LEU A 158 13.56 -37.37 12.12
N ASP A 159 13.01 -37.97 11.08
CA ASP A 159 12.57 -39.37 11.10
C ASP A 159 12.40 -39.88 9.66
N ALA A 160 13.53 -40.12 8.99
CA ALA A 160 13.60 -41.06 7.88
C ALA A 160 14.68 -42.11 8.24
N PRO A 161 14.37 -43.41 8.17
CA PRO A 161 15.29 -44.44 8.62
C PRO A 161 16.55 -44.47 7.76
N ALA A 162 17.70 -44.53 8.43
CA ALA A 162 19.00 -44.72 7.81
C ALA A 162 19.09 -46.14 7.24
N THR A 163 18.72 -46.31 5.97
CA THR A 163 19.04 -47.52 5.21
C THR A 163 20.42 -47.36 4.60
N THR A 164 21.43 -47.87 5.30
CA THR A 164 22.80 -47.99 4.81
C THR A 164 22.83 -48.90 3.58
N TYR A 165 22.99 -48.31 2.39
CA TYR A 165 23.42 -49.04 1.21
C TYR A 165 24.90 -48.72 0.94
N PRO A 166 25.75 -49.74 0.76
CA PRO A 166 27.16 -49.51 0.48
C PRO A 166 27.34 -48.86 -0.90
N LEU A 167 28.26 -47.90 -0.98
CA LEU A 167 28.72 -47.26 -2.21
C LEU A 167 29.33 -48.31 -3.14
N ASN A 168 28.54 -48.78 -4.10
CA ASN A 168 29.07 -49.43 -5.29
C ASN A 168 29.46 -48.36 -6.30
N ILE A 169 30.76 -48.16 -6.44
CA ILE A 169 31.36 -47.38 -7.52
C ILE A 169 31.07 -48.16 -8.82
N ALA A 170 30.09 -47.69 -9.59
CA ALA A 170 29.81 -48.17 -10.92
C ALA A 170 30.46 -47.23 -11.96
N PRO A 171 30.89 -47.77 -13.12
CA PRO A 171 31.83 -47.12 -14.01
C PRO A 171 31.19 -45.93 -14.75
N VAL A 172 32.03 -44.95 -15.07
CA VAL A 172 31.71 -43.85 -16.00
C VAL A 172 31.16 -44.44 -17.29
N ALA A 173 29.83 -44.37 -17.45
CA ALA A 173 29.16 -44.63 -18.71
C ALA A 173 29.28 -43.36 -19.59
N PRO A 174 29.52 -43.50 -20.89
CA PRO A 174 29.70 -42.37 -21.79
C PRO A 174 28.41 -41.53 -21.86
N SER A 175 28.60 -40.22 -21.81
CA SER A 175 27.54 -39.21 -21.94
C SER A 175 26.77 -39.41 -23.23
N ILE A 176 25.57 -40.00 -23.13
CA ILE A 176 24.54 -39.86 -24.16
C ILE A 176 24.10 -38.40 -24.11
N PRO A 177 24.04 -37.68 -25.26
CA PRO A 177 23.40 -36.38 -25.29
C PRO A 177 21.91 -36.62 -25.03
N VAL A 178 21.49 -36.39 -23.79
CA VAL A 178 20.06 -36.34 -23.47
C VAL A 178 19.56 -35.04 -24.05
N THR A 179 19.02 -35.11 -25.27
CA THR A 179 18.07 -34.13 -25.76
C THR A 179 16.90 -34.12 -24.77
N PRO A 180 16.64 -33.03 -24.03
CA PRO A 180 15.49 -32.99 -23.15
C PRO A 180 14.25 -32.75 -24.02
N THR A 181 13.67 -33.84 -24.51
CA THR A 181 12.34 -33.82 -25.14
C THR A 181 11.28 -33.98 -24.06
N THR A 182 11.20 -32.97 -23.18
CA THR A 182 9.97 -32.59 -22.48
C THR A 182 10.09 -31.10 -22.21
N PRO A 183 9.30 -30.23 -22.87
CA PRO A 183 9.27 -28.82 -22.50
C PRO A 183 8.69 -28.75 -21.10
N ALA A 184 9.53 -28.49 -20.10
CA ALA A 184 9.05 -27.92 -18.86
C ALA A 184 8.21 -26.70 -19.27
N VAL A 185 6.96 -26.64 -18.81
CA VAL A 185 6.12 -25.47 -19.03
C VAL A 185 6.81 -24.33 -18.28
N ARG A 186 7.52 -23.48 -19.03
CA ARG A 186 8.38 -22.42 -18.53
C ARG A 186 7.58 -21.13 -18.44
N ASP A 187 6.55 -21.11 -17.60
CA ASP A 187 5.75 -19.90 -17.38
C ASP A 187 6.50 -18.90 -16.48
N ALA A 188 6.02 -17.66 -16.42
CA ALA A 188 6.61 -16.56 -15.64
C ALA A 188 6.99 -16.94 -14.19
N GLU A 189 6.18 -17.79 -13.55
CA GLU A 189 6.39 -18.26 -12.18
C GLU A 189 7.67 -19.12 -12.03
N SER A 190 8.04 -19.84 -13.09
CA SER A 190 9.24 -20.70 -13.13
C SER A 190 10.53 -19.97 -13.52
N ALA A 191 10.45 -18.70 -13.94
CA ALA A 191 11.62 -17.92 -14.32
C ALA A 191 12.48 -17.60 -13.08
N ILE A 192 13.79 -17.85 -13.21
CA ILE A 192 14.80 -17.51 -12.19
C ILE A 192 15.75 -16.42 -12.69
N VAL A 193 16.47 -15.79 -11.76
CA VAL A 193 17.47 -14.78 -12.08
C VAL A 193 18.52 -15.35 -13.05
N GLY A 194 18.76 -14.63 -14.15
CA GLY A 194 19.63 -15.04 -15.24
C GLY A 194 18.94 -15.78 -16.38
N ASP A 195 17.66 -16.16 -16.25
CA ASP A 195 16.90 -16.72 -17.36
C ASP A 195 16.59 -15.65 -18.41
N CYS A 196 16.53 -16.07 -19.67
CA CYS A 196 16.01 -15.22 -20.73
C CYS A 196 14.52 -15.49 -20.91
N VAL A 197 13.77 -14.43 -21.16
CA VAL A 197 12.32 -14.49 -21.30
C VAL A 197 11.88 -13.90 -22.62
N ARG A 198 10.74 -14.37 -23.11
CA ARG A 198 10.02 -13.78 -24.23
C ARG A 198 8.57 -13.60 -23.85
N ASP A 199 7.93 -12.63 -24.49
CA ASP A 199 6.47 -12.55 -24.48
C ASP A 199 5.90 -13.45 -25.60
N LYS A 200 4.86 -14.22 -25.29
CA LYS A 200 4.11 -15.02 -26.28
C LYS A 200 3.19 -14.14 -27.14
N ASN A 201 2.78 -12.98 -26.64
CA ASN A 201 1.77 -12.12 -27.27
C ASN A 201 2.38 -11.06 -28.21
N GLY A 202 3.65 -10.68 -28.00
CA GLY A 202 4.37 -9.87 -28.97
C GLY A 202 5.71 -9.35 -28.44
N ASP A 203 5.80 -8.03 -28.39
CA ASP A 203 6.97 -7.28 -27.92
C ASP A 203 6.80 -6.99 -26.42
N ILE A 204 7.66 -7.60 -25.61
CA ILE A 204 7.62 -7.54 -24.14
C ILE A 204 7.72 -6.11 -23.59
N ALA A 205 8.24 -5.15 -24.37
CA ALA A 205 8.34 -3.74 -23.98
C ALA A 205 7.08 -2.92 -24.33
N LYS A 206 6.14 -3.48 -25.10
CA LYS A 206 4.95 -2.76 -25.60
C LYS A 206 3.62 -3.44 -25.25
N ASP A 207 3.65 -4.69 -24.80
CA ASP A 207 2.45 -5.42 -24.43
C ASP A 207 2.01 -5.06 -23.00
N ASP A 208 0.75 -4.65 -22.85
CA ASP A 208 0.13 -4.33 -21.56
C ASP A 208 -0.28 -5.60 -20.77
N HIS A 209 -0.29 -6.78 -21.42
CA HIS A 209 -0.59 -8.09 -20.83
C HIS A 209 0.40 -9.16 -21.30
N PRO A 210 1.69 -9.04 -20.93
CA PRO A 210 2.73 -9.93 -21.43
C PRO A 210 2.55 -11.36 -20.88
N ALA A 211 2.48 -12.34 -21.77
CA ALA A 211 2.45 -13.75 -21.43
C ALA A 211 3.88 -14.30 -21.44
N VAL A 212 4.60 -14.07 -20.33
CA VAL A 212 6.03 -14.33 -20.20
C VAL A 212 6.32 -15.84 -20.19
N GLU A 213 7.26 -16.25 -21.05
CA GLU A 213 7.80 -17.60 -21.13
C GLU A 213 9.33 -17.57 -21.01
N ALA A 214 9.89 -18.38 -20.12
CA ALA A 214 11.34 -18.53 -20.05
C ALA A 214 11.85 -19.40 -21.21
N VAL A 215 12.86 -18.90 -21.91
CA VAL A 215 13.47 -19.53 -23.08
C VAL A 215 14.98 -19.62 -22.91
N PRO A 216 15.67 -20.54 -23.61
CA PRO A 216 17.12 -20.53 -23.64
C PRO A 216 17.64 -19.16 -24.14
N CYS A 217 18.66 -18.60 -23.50
CA CYS A 217 19.24 -17.31 -23.91
C CYS A 217 19.87 -17.31 -25.31
N SER A 218 20.14 -18.50 -25.87
CA SER A 218 20.56 -18.70 -27.25
C SER A 218 19.41 -18.66 -28.26
N ASP A 219 18.14 -18.67 -27.81
CA ASP A 219 16.99 -18.54 -28.69
C ASP A 219 16.95 -17.11 -29.27
N PRO A 220 16.84 -16.95 -30.60
CA PRO A 220 16.75 -15.63 -31.23
C PRO A 220 15.48 -14.86 -30.83
N ARG A 221 14.50 -15.53 -30.23
CA ARG A 221 13.25 -14.94 -29.74
C ARG A 221 13.33 -14.48 -28.28
N ALA A 222 14.47 -14.66 -27.61
CA ALA A 222 14.69 -14.12 -26.28
C ALA A 222 14.75 -12.58 -26.33
N GLN A 223 13.85 -11.92 -25.61
CA GLN A 223 13.67 -10.46 -25.68
C GLN A 223 14.28 -9.74 -24.47
N ALA A 224 14.32 -10.40 -23.32
CA ALA A 224 14.86 -9.82 -22.08
C ALA A 224 15.53 -10.88 -21.20
N THR A 225 16.32 -10.43 -20.21
CA THR A 225 16.94 -11.26 -19.18
C THR A 225 16.46 -10.85 -17.79
N VAL A 226 16.17 -11.83 -16.93
CA VAL A 226 15.73 -11.60 -15.55
C VAL A 226 16.91 -11.17 -14.68
N LEU A 227 16.90 -9.92 -14.21
CA LEU A 227 17.89 -9.39 -13.28
C LEU A 227 17.56 -9.75 -11.82
N ALA A 228 16.28 -9.68 -11.47
CA ALA A 228 15.80 -9.96 -10.13
C ALA A 228 14.34 -10.39 -10.14
N LYS A 229 13.94 -11.10 -9.08
CA LYS A 229 12.56 -11.52 -8.82
C LYS A 229 12.18 -11.21 -7.37
N PRO A 230 11.97 -9.93 -7.04
CA PRO A 230 11.47 -9.56 -5.72
C PRO A 230 10.06 -10.14 -5.50
N LEU A 231 9.82 -10.62 -4.27
CA LEU A 231 8.57 -11.28 -3.89
C LEU A 231 7.70 -10.33 -3.06
N GLY A 232 6.39 -10.42 -3.26
CA GLY A 232 5.40 -9.66 -2.52
C GLY A 232 4.96 -8.35 -3.19
N PRO A 233 4.08 -7.58 -2.51
CA PRO A 233 3.27 -6.51 -3.11
C PRO A 233 4.01 -5.19 -3.33
N THR A 234 5.34 -5.20 -3.20
CA THR A 234 6.21 -4.05 -3.45
C THR A 234 7.36 -4.42 -4.38
N GLY A 235 7.25 -5.55 -5.08
CA GLY A 235 8.32 -6.04 -5.94
C GLY A 235 8.62 -5.08 -7.09
N ASP A 236 7.62 -4.36 -7.58
CA ASP A 236 7.76 -3.29 -8.58
C ASP A 236 8.66 -2.14 -8.07
N ALA A 237 8.39 -1.66 -6.85
CA ALA A 237 9.17 -0.60 -6.20
C ALA A 237 10.61 -1.06 -5.86
N GLU A 238 10.81 -2.35 -5.61
CA GLU A 238 12.14 -2.94 -5.40
C GLU A 238 12.94 -3.00 -6.71
N CYS A 239 12.31 -3.32 -7.83
CA CYS A 239 12.93 -3.22 -9.16
C CYS A 239 13.41 -1.79 -9.45
N ASP A 240 12.58 -0.77 -9.19
CA ASP A 240 12.91 0.64 -9.46
C ASP A 240 14.04 1.19 -8.57
N SER A 241 14.13 0.74 -7.32
CA SER A 241 15.03 1.32 -6.33
C SER A 241 16.36 0.57 -6.19
N GLU A 242 16.35 -0.76 -6.33
CA GLU A 242 17.54 -1.60 -6.11
C GLU A 242 18.19 -2.06 -7.43
N TYR A 243 17.44 -2.05 -8.54
CA TYR A 243 17.91 -2.52 -9.85
C TYR A 243 17.80 -1.43 -10.94
N PRO A 244 18.65 -0.39 -10.90
CA PRO A 244 18.58 0.76 -11.81
C PRO A 244 18.88 0.44 -13.29
N ASN A 245 19.29 -0.79 -13.60
CA ASN A 245 19.54 -1.28 -14.96
C ASN A 245 18.33 -2.04 -15.53
N THR A 246 17.17 -1.94 -14.90
CA THR A 246 15.92 -2.55 -15.35
C THR A 246 15.25 -1.67 -16.40
N ASP A 247 14.91 -2.26 -17.54
CA ASP A 247 14.22 -1.59 -18.65
C ASP A 247 12.71 -1.86 -18.63
N VAL A 248 12.30 -3.05 -18.18
CA VAL A 248 10.91 -3.50 -18.15
C VAL A 248 10.63 -4.20 -16.82
N ILE A 249 9.50 -3.89 -16.19
CA ILE A 249 9.03 -4.54 -14.96
C ILE A 249 7.73 -5.27 -15.29
N ILE A 250 7.67 -6.55 -14.95
CA ILE A 250 6.45 -7.36 -15.12
C ILE A 250 6.01 -7.86 -13.76
N THR A 251 4.82 -7.48 -13.33
CA THR A 251 4.23 -7.99 -12.09
C THR A 251 3.36 -9.21 -12.38
N HIS A 252 3.41 -10.19 -11.47
CA HIS A 252 2.49 -11.31 -11.47
C HIS A 252 1.62 -11.20 -10.23
N ALA A 253 0.32 -11.19 -10.43
CA ALA A 253 -0.64 -11.21 -9.36
C ALA A 253 -1.55 -12.43 -9.48
N THR A 254 -1.79 -13.10 -8.37
CA THR A 254 -2.84 -14.13 -8.30
C THR A 254 -4.11 -13.51 -7.73
N GLY A 255 -5.17 -13.57 -8.54
CA GLY A 255 -6.53 -13.26 -8.11
C GLY A 255 -7.43 -14.45 -8.40
N HIS A 256 -8.05 -15.01 -7.36
CA HIS A 256 -9.21 -15.90 -7.55
C HIS A 256 -10.45 -15.03 -7.74
N ALA A 257 -11.40 -15.49 -8.55
CA ALA A 257 -12.63 -14.75 -8.83
C ALA A 257 -13.38 -14.42 -7.53
N GLY A 258 -13.27 -13.16 -7.08
CA GLY A 258 -13.88 -12.66 -5.84
C GLY A 258 -12.90 -12.16 -4.77
N ASP A 259 -11.59 -12.39 -4.93
CA ASP A 259 -10.52 -11.89 -4.04
C ASP A 259 -9.73 -10.75 -4.72
N PRO A 260 -9.10 -9.84 -3.95
CA PRO A 260 -8.18 -8.86 -4.52
C PRO A 260 -6.97 -9.57 -5.14
N GLU A 261 -6.56 -9.16 -6.34
CA GLU A 261 -5.30 -9.58 -6.97
C GLU A 261 -4.16 -9.21 -6.03
N ILE A 262 -3.47 -10.23 -5.50
CA ILE A 262 -2.28 -10.03 -4.68
C ILE A 262 -1.10 -10.19 -5.62
N GLU A 263 -0.30 -9.12 -5.76
CA GLU A 263 0.99 -9.22 -6.45
C GLU A 263 1.91 -10.16 -5.67
N ASP A 264 2.20 -11.31 -6.28
CA ASP A 264 3.02 -12.36 -5.70
C ASP A 264 4.50 -12.07 -5.89
N PHE A 265 4.86 -11.53 -7.06
CA PHE A 265 6.23 -11.18 -7.42
C PHE A 265 6.27 -10.18 -8.58
N ALA A 266 7.40 -9.47 -8.69
CA ALA A 266 7.76 -8.73 -9.89
C ALA A 266 9.00 -9.36 -10.54
N LEU A 267 9.12 -9.25 -11.86
CA LEU A 267 10.32 -9.58 -12.62
C LEU A 267 10.96 -8.28 -13.10
N CYS A 268 12.16 -8.01 -12.62
CA CYS A 268 12.97 -6.90 -13.10
C CYS A 268 13.75 -7.39 -14.33
N LEU A 269 13.43 -6.87 -15.52
CA LEU A 269 13.98 -7.34 -16.78
C LEU A 269 14.90 -6.29 -17.42
N VAL A 270 15.99 -6.76 -18.02
CA VAL A 270 16.84 -5.96 -18.93
C VAL A 270 16.61 -6.42 -20.35
N LEU A 271 16.37 -5.49 -21.27
CA LEU A 271 16.16 -5.80 -22.68
C LEU A 271 17.49 -6.24 -23.30
N LYS A 272 17.41 -7.18 -24.25
CA LYS A 272 18.56 -7.72 -24.96
C LYS A 272 18.93 -6.90 -26.19
#